data_AF-A0A357IWQ1-F1
#
_entry.id   AF-A0A357IWQ1-F1
#
_cell.length_a   1.000
_cell.length_b   1.000
_cell.length_c   1.000
_cell.angle_alpha   90.00
_cell.angle_beta   90.00
_cell.angle_gamma   90.00
#
_symmetry.space_group_name_H-M   'P 1'
#
loop_
_entity.id
_entity.type
_entity.pdbx_description
1 polymer ?
#
loop_
_entity_poly.entity_id
_entity_poly.type
_entity_poly.pdbx_seq_one_letter_code
_entity_poly.pdbx_strand_id
1 'polypeptide(L)'
;MLGATFFSLILPAMDRFSGGSGLANAGMAVTGLLAGGSFLHLANRFVPHEHFLRGPEGSNSQAIRRLWLFVFAVGIHNLPEGMALGVGTGTGDESISLPLMTGIGLQNIPEGMIVALALIAEGFASRTAIFVTLATGLVESIGVLIGATAVGFSAAMLPWGLSASGGAMLYIISSEMIPETQKNGFEHQATAGLMIGFAMMMILDNAFQA
;
A
#
# COMPACT_ATOMS: atom_id res chain seq x y z
N MET A 1 -0.02 2.76 -6.11
CA MET A 1 -0.45 3.21 -4.77
C MET A 1 -1.04 4.61 -4.72
N LEU A 2 -0.27 5.70 -4.96
CA LEU A 2 -0.76 7.08 -4.71
C LEU A 2 -2.09 7.43 -5.41
N GLY A 3 -2.26 7.04 -6.67
CA GLY A 3 -3.54 7.21 -7.37
C GLY A 3 -4.68 6.44 -6.70
N ALA A 4 -4.46 5.16 -6.36
CA ALA A 4 -5.46 4.29 -5.76
C ALA A 4 -5.87 4.80 -4.36
N THR A 5 -4.92 5.34 -3.61
CA THR A 5 -5.17 6.02 -2.32
C THR A 5 -6.22 7.11 -2.44
N PHE A 6 -6.18 7.92 -3.50
CA PHE A 6 -7.18 8.97 -3.68
C PHE A 6 -8.44 8.45 -4.37
N PHE A 7 -8.30 7.92 -5.59
CA PHE A 7 -9.41 7.57 -6.47
C PHE A 7 -10.25 6.40 -5.95
N SER A 8 -9.64 5.43 -5.29
CA SER A 8 -10.30 4.17 -4.94
C SER A 8 -10.55 4.01 -3.43
N LEU A 9 -10.01 4.90 -2.60
CA LEU A 9 -10.22 4.87 -1.15
C LEU A 9 -10.83 6.18 -0.62
N ILE A 10 -10.11 7.30 -0.72
CA ILE A 10 -10.55 8.57 -0.10
C ILE A 10 -11.81 9.12 -0.79
N LEU A 11 -11.84 9.15 -2.12
CA LEU A 11 -12.98 9.67 -2.87
C LEU A 11 -14.25 8.81 -2.65
N PRO A 12 -14.22 7.47 -2.83
CA PRO A 12 -15.35 6.60 -2.50
C PRO A 12 -15.81 6.66 -1.04
N ALA A 13 -14.90 6.96 -0.10
CA ALA A 13 -15.27 7.18 1.30
C ALA A 13 -16.10 8.45 1.49
N MET A 14 -15.70 9.56 0.87
CA MET A 14 -16.43 10.84 0.95
C MET A 14 -17.85 10.72 0.38
N ASP A 15 -18.01 10.00 -0.72
CA ASP A 15 -19.32 9.81 -1.37
C ASP A 15 -20.26 8.92 -0.54
N ARG A 16 -19.71 8.06 0.33
CA ARG A 16 -20.46 7.11 1.16
C ARG A 16 -20.79 7.64 2.55
N PHE A 17 -20.18 8.74 2.98
CA PHE A 17 -20.59 9.40 4.22
C PHE A 17 -21.95 10.09 4.08
N SER A 18 -22.74 10.09 5.17
CA SER A 18 -24.09 10.67 5.22
C SER A 18 -24.18 11.88 6.16
N GLY A 19 -23.19 12.78 6.10
CA GLY A 19 -23.06 13.95 6.97
C GLY A 19 -23.97 15.14 6.65
N GLY A 20 -24.87 14.99 5.68
CA GLY A 20 -25.83 16.03 5.28
C GLY A 20 -25.26 17.16 4.42
N SER A 21 -23.94 17.24 4.22
CA SER A 21 -23.29 18.15 3.27
C SER A 21 -21.94 17.59 2.80
N GLY A 22 -21.46 18.04 1.64
CA GLY A 22 -20.13 17.64 1.14
C GLY A 22 -18.99 17.99 2.10
N LEU A 23 -19.07 19.13 2.79
CA LEU A 23 -18.08 19.53 3.79
C LEU A 23 -18.08 18.61 5.01
N ALA A 24 -19.26 18.19 5.48
CA ALA A 24 -19.37 17.25 6.59
C ALA A 24 -18.82 15.87 6.22
N ASN A 25 -19.11 15.39 5.00
CA ASN A 25 -18.55 14.15 4.46
C ASN A 25 -17.03 14.19 4.36
N ALA A 26 -16.48 15.28 3.82
CA ALA A 26 -15.03 15.50 3.76
C ALA A 26 -14.42 15.53 5.17
N GLY A 27 -15.08 16.19 6.13
CA GLY A 27 -14.65 16.21 7.54
C GLY A 27 -14.54 14.82 8.15
N MET A 28 -15.50 13.93 7.89
CA MET A 28 -15.46 12.53 8.34
C MET A 28 -14.40 11.69 7.61
N ALA A 29 -14.18 11.94 6.32
CA ALA A 29 -13.09 11.28 5.61
C ALA A 29 -11.72 11.73 6.13
N VAL A 30 -11.55 13.02 6.45
CA VAL A 30 -10.32 13.54 7.06
C VAL A 30 -10.05 12.89 8.42
N THR A 31 -11.06 12.70 9.26
CA THR A 31 -10.86 12.04 10.56
C THR A 31 -10.44 10.59 10.40
N GLY A 32 -11.04 9.83 9.47
CA GLY A 32 -10.60 8.49 9.13
C GLY A 32 -9.17 8.46 8.59
N LEU A 33 -8.84 9.33 7.63
CA LEU A 33 -7.50 9.49 7.05
C LEU A 33 -6.45 9.76 8.13
N LEU A 34 -6.70 10.72 9.01
CA LEU A 34 -5.76 11.05 10.10
C LEU A 34 -5.64 9.90 11.09
N ALA A 35 -6.72 9.18 11.40
CA ALA A 35 -6.69 8.02 12.27
C ALA A 35 -5.81 6.90 11.69
N GLY A 36 -5.99 6.56 10.41
CA GLY A 36 -5.18 5.52 9.74
C GLY A 36 -3.71 5.90 9.59
N GLY A 37 -3.44 7.15 9.19
CA GLY A 37 -2.06 7.66 9.11
C GLY A 37 -1.38 7.70 10.48
N SER A 38 -2.09 8.13 11.53
CA SER A 38 -1.56 8.13 12.90
C SER A 38 -1.34 6.71 13.44
N PHE A 39 -2.23 5.78 13.12
CA PHE A 39 -2.07 4.37 13.48
C PHE A 39 -0.76 3.80 12.92
N LEU A 40 -0.50 3.98 11.62
CA LEU A 40 0.77 3.52 11.04
C LEU A 40 1.98 4.30 11.52
N HIS A 41 1.85 5.62 11.76
CA HIS A 41 2.92 6.38 12.37
C HIS A 41 3.34 5.81 13.74
N LEU A 42 2.35 5.48 14.58
CA LEU A 42 2.59 4.87 15.88
C LEU A 42 3.16 3.45 15.72
N ALA A 43 2.58 2.62 14.86
CA ALA A 43 3.10 1.28 14.59
C ALA A 43 4.57 1.33 14.13
N ASN A 44 4.91 2.26 13.23
CA ASN A 44 6.26 2.46 12.73
C ASN A 44 7.25 2.90 13.81
N ARG A 45 6.78 3.57 14.88
CA ARG A 45 7.62 3.95 16.02
C ARG A 45 7.94 2.77 16.93
N PHE A 46 7.06 1.77 17.01
CA PHE A 46 7.26 0.57 17.83
C PHE A 46 8.02 -0.54 17.10
N VAL A 47 7.98 -0.55 15.77
CA VAL A 47 8.77 -1.47 14.96
C VAL A 47 10.13 -0.81 14.66
N PRO A 48 11.26 -1.35 15.15
CA PRO A 48 12.58 -0.78 14.88
C PRO A 48 12.91 -0.91 13.38
N HIS A 49 12.80 0.19 12.64
CA HIS A 49 13.22 0.26 11.24
C HIS A 49 14.58 0.94 11.14
N GLU A 50 15.64 0.21 10.82
CA GLU A 50 16.88 0.85 10.38
C GLU A 50 16.64 1.46 9.00
N HIS A 51 16.79 2.78 8.92
CA HIS A 51 16.64 3.52 7.67
C HIS A 51 17.52 2.94 6.57
N PHE A 52 16.86 2.59 5.46
CA PHE A 52 17.49 2.11 4.25
C PHE A 52 18.52 3.09 3.70
N LEU A 53 19.68 2.50 3.40
CA LEU A 53 20.89 3.03 2.78
C LEU A 53 21.91 3.70 3.72
N ARG A 54 23.09 3.05 3.83
CA ARG A 54 24.42 3.68 3.86
C ARG A 54 25.55 2.65 3.92
N GLY A 55 26.43 2.65 2.90
CA GLY A 55 27.83 2.26 3.03
C GLY A 55 28.35 1.26 1.97
N PRO A 56 29.55 1.47 1.38
CA PRO A 56 30.24 0.48 0.54
C PRO A 56 30.61 -0.79 1.31
N GLU A 57 30.81 -1.88 0.55
CA GLU A 57 30.86 -3.28 0.96
C GLU A 57 31.81 -3.67 2.11
N GLY A 58 31.31 -4.50 3.04
CA GLY A 58 32.08 -5.13 4.12
C GLY A 58 31.28 -6.00 5.10
N SER A 59 31.55 -7.32 5.05
CA SER A 59 30.89 -8.45 5.75
C SER A 59 29.46 -8.75 5.27
N ASN A 60 29.31 -9.89 4.58
CA ASN A 60 28.06 -10.44 4.00
C ASN A 60 26.84 -10.33 4.94
N SER A 61 27.06 -10.37 6.26
CA SER A 61 26.01 -10.24 7.28
C SER A 61 25.27 -8.90 7.28
N GLN A 62 25.91 -7.77 6.95
CA GLN A 62 25.23 -6.46 6.99
C GLN A 62 24.32 -6.25 5.77
N ALA A 63 24.76 -6.66 4.58
CA ALA A 63 23.96 -6.61 3.36
C ALA A 63 22.74 -7.52 3.48
N ILE A 64 22.95 -8.78 3.91
CA ILE A 64 21.87 -9.74 4.18
C ILE A 64 20.89 -9.21 5.25
N ARG A 65 21.39 -8.57 6.32
CA ARG A 65 20.51 -7.97 7.35
C ARG A 65 19.61 -6.89 6.75
N ARG A 66 20.17 -5.99 5.93
CA ARG A 66 19.40 -4.95 5.25
C ARG A 66 18.39 -5.58 4.30
N LEU A 67 18.80 -6.54 3.47
CA LEU A 67 17.88 -7.26 2.60
C LEU A 67 16.69 -7.87 3.35
N TRP A 68 16.89 -8.49 4.51
CA TRP A 68 15.78 -9.01 5.31
C TRP A 68 14.89 -7.90 5.88
N LEU A 69 15.47 -6.79 6.34
CA LEU A 69 14.67 -5.62 6.74
C LEU A 69 13.82 -5.09 5.58
N PHE A 70 14.32 -5.17 4.34
CA PHE A 70 13.57 -4.76 3.14
C PHE A 70 12.38 -5.68 2.92
N VAL A 71 12.63 -6.99 2.93
CA VAL A 71 11.60 -8.03 2.77
C VAL A 71 10.51 -7.88 3.83
N PHE A 72 10.89 -7.67 5.09
CA PHE A 72 9.92 -7.48 6.17
C PHE A 72 9.16 -6.16 6.04
N ALA A 73 9.82 -5.07 5.64
CA ALA A 73 9.15 -3.81 5.39
C ALA A 73 8.08 -3.95 4.30
N VAL A 74 8.43 -4.55 3.16
CA VAL A 74 7.48 -4.87 2.07
C VAL A 74 6.33 -5.74 2.58
N GLY A 75 6.63 -6.82 3.33
CA GLY A 75 5.59 -7.65 3.93
C GLY A 75 4.64 -6.88 4.84
N ILE A 76 5.15 -5.97 5.67
CA ILE A 76 4.32 -5.13 6.56
C ILE A 76 3.48 -4.13 5.75
N HIS A 77 4.01 -3.58 4.65
CA HIS A 77 3.28 -2.66 3.76
C HIS A 77 2.13 -3.33 3.01
N ASN A 78 2.26 -4.62 2.71
CA ASN A 78 1.19 -5.41 2.12
C ASN A 78 -0.04 -5.55 3.03
N LEU A 79 0.11 -5.40 4.35
CA LEU A 79 -1.02 -5.52 5.28
C LEU A 79 -2.06 -4.40 5.06
N PRO A 80 -1.69 -3.09 5.08
CA PRO A 80 -2.59 -2.00 4.70
C PRO A 80 -3.24 -2.16 3.32
N GLU A 81 -2.50 -2.63 2.31
CA GLU A 81 -3.04 -2.87 0.97
C GLU A 81 -4.11 -3.96 0.98
N GLY A 82 -3.81 -5.08 1.64
CA GLY A 82 -4.75 -6.15 1.85
C GLY A 82 -5.99 -5.66 2.58
N MET A 83 -5.85 -4.87 3.64
CA MET A 83 -6.99 -4.29 4.36
C MET A 83 -7.82 -3.38 3.46
N ALA A 84 -7.19 -2.54 2.64
CA ALA A 84 -7.87 -1.70 1.66
C ALA A 84 -8.67 -2.53 0.66
N LEU A 85 -8.06 -3.59 0.12
CA LEU A 85 -8.69 -4.53 -0.80
C LEU A 85 -9.85 -5.30 -0.14
N GLY A 86 -9.68 -5.75 1.10
CA GLY A 86 -10.71 -6.42 1.89
C GLY A 86 -11.91 -5.51 2.19
N VAL A 87 -11.65 -4.27 2.57
CA VAL A 87 -12.70 -3.26 2.80
C VAL A 87 -13.46 -2.97 1.51
N GLY A 88 -12.76 -2.79 0.38
CA GLY A 88 -13.38 -2.52 -0.92
C GLY A 88 -14.19 -3.70 -1.46
N THR A 89 -13.65 -4.92 -1.38
CA THR A 89 -14.31 -6.16 -1.86
C THR A 89 -15.43 -6.64 -0.95
N GLY A 90 -15.34 -6.38 0.36
CA GLY A 90 -16.37 -6.75 1.33
C GLY A 90 -17.72 -6.05 1.12
N THR A 91 -17.78 -5.04 0.25
CA THR A 91 -19.00 -4.31 -0.12
C THR A 91 -19.89 -5.07 -1.09
N GLY A 92 -19.33 -5.98 -1.89
CA GLY A 92 -20.00 -6.58 -3.05
C GLY A 92 -20.24 -5.62 -4.23
N ASP A 93 -19.72 -4.39 -4.15
CA ASP A 93 -19.86 -3.37 -5.20
C ASP A 93 -18.72 -3.50 -6.21
N GLU A 94 -19.04 -3.98 -7.42
CA GLU A 94 -18.06 -4.16 -8.50
C GLU A 94 -17.42 -2.84 -8.95
N SER A 95 -18.13 -1.71 -8.80
CA SER A 95 -17.59 -0.38 -9.14
C SER A 95 -16.44 0.07 -8.24
N ILE A 96 -16.32 -0.53 -7.04
CA ILE A 96 -15.19 -0.30 -6.11
C ILE A 96 -14.17 -1.43 -6.22
N SER A 97 -14.66 -2.68 -6.15
CA SER A 97 -13.82 -3.85 -5.97
C SER A 97 -12.97 -4.16 -7.20
N LEU A 98 -13.51 -4.01 -8.41
CA LEU A 98 -12.78 -4.31 -9.65
C LEU A 98 -11.61 -3.33 -9.91
N PRO A 99 -11.79 -1.99 -9.82
CA PRO A 99 -10.67 -1.06 -9.93
C PRO A 99 -9.63 -1.24 -8.82
N LEU A 100 -10.04 -1.52 -7.57
CA LEU A 100 -9.10 -1.80 -6.47
C LEU A 100 -8.30 -3.08 -6.71
N MET A 101 -8.97 -4.19 -7.03
CA MET A 101 -8.33 -5.49 -7.31
C MET A 101 -7.32 -5.37 -8.46
N THR A 102 -7.73 -4.71 -9.54
CA THR A 102 -6.88 -4.53 -10.72
C THR A 102 -5.72 -3.59 -10.42
N GLY A 103 -5.99 -2.45 -9.78
CA GLY A 103 -4.99 -1.45 -9.42
C GLY A 103 -3.92 -2.00 -8.49
N ILE A 104 -4.33 -2.65 -7.38
CA ILE A 104 -3.43 -3.29 -6.41
C ILE A 104 -2.70 -4.48 -7.06
N GLY A 105 -3.41 -5.36 -7.78
CA GLY A 105 -2.77 -6.48 -8.47
C GLY A 105 -1.68 -6.06 -9.46
N LEU A 106 -1.89 -4.96 -10.20
CA LEU A 106 -0.91 -4.46 -11.17
C LEU A 106 0.36 -3.89 -10.53
N GLN A 107 0.28 -3.25 -9.36
CA GLN A 107 1.46 -2.75 -8.65
C GLN A 107 2.19 -3.85 -7.86
N ASN A 108 1.49 -4.92 -7.48
CA ASN A 108 2.12 -6.02 -6.72
C ASN A 108 3.07 -6.84 -7.61
N ILE A 109 2.88 -6.80 -8.93
CA ILE A 109 3.82 -7.39 -9.89
C ILE A 109 5.21 -6.73 -9.81
N PRO A 110 5.39 -5.42 -10.07
CA PRO A 110 6.69 -4.78 -9.94
C PRO A 110 7.24 -4.82 -8.50
N GLU A 111 6.40 -4.70 -7.48
CA GLU A 111 6.84 -4.80 -6.08
C GLU A 111 7.42 -6.17 -5.74
N GLY A 112 6.70 -7.24 -6.08
CA GLY A 112 7.18 -8.62 -5.89
C GLY A 112 8.45 -8.90 -6.70
N MET A 113 8.54 -8.37 -7.93
CA MET A 113 9.75 -8.46 -8.74
C MET A 113 10.97 -7.81 -8.06
N ILE A 114 10.81 -6.63 -7.46
CA ILE A 114 11.91 -5.94 -6.77
C ILE A 114 12.42 -6.80 -5.59
N VAL A 115 11.52 -7.39 -4.81
CA VAL A 115 11.90 -8.30 -3.71
C VAL A 115 12.66 -9.53 -4.23
N ALA A 116 12.14 -10.18 -5.28
CA ALA A 116 12.75 -11.38 -5.83
C ALA A 116 14.14 -11.08 -6.43
N LEU A 117 14.27 -9.98 -7.18
CA LEU A 117 15.53 -9.57 -7.80
C LEU A 117 16.56 -9.14 -6.76
N ALA A 118 16.16 -8.46 -5.68
CA ALA A 118 17.05 -8.12 -4.57
C ALA A 118 17.63 -9.37 -3.88
N LEU A 119 16.80 -10.40 -3.66
CA LEU A 119 17.24 -11.68 -3.11
C LEU A 119 18.21 -12.41 -4.05
N ILE A 120 17.90 -12.44 -5.36
CA ILE A 120 18.78 -13.07 -6.36
C ILE A 120 20.12 -12.31 -6.47
N ALA A 121 20.10 -10.98 -6.41
CA ALA A 121 21.31 -10.15 -6.47
C ALA A 121 22.27 -10.43 -5.29
N GLU A 122 21.72 -10.75 -4.12
CA GLU A 122 22.48 -11.13 -2.91
C GLU A 122 22.86 -12.63 -2.88
N GLY A 123 22.67 -13.35 -4.00
CA GLY A 123 23.14 -14.73 -4.17
C GLY A 123 22.17 -15.82 -3.70
N PHE A 124 20.92 -15.48 -3.34
CA PHE A 124 19.92 -16.49 -3.01
C PHE A 124 19.46 -17.24 -4.27
N ALA A 125 19.19 -18.54 -4.12
CA ALA A 125 18.61 -19.34 -5.20
C ALA A 125 17.24 -18.79 -5.63
N SER A 126 16.95 -18.79 -6.94
CA SER A 126 15.69 -18.24 -7.48
C SER A 126 14.44 -18.84 -6.84
N ARG A 127 14.47 -20.13 -6.47
CA ARG A 127 13.36 -20.77 -5.76
C ARG A 127 13.10 -20.15 -4.38
N THR A 128 14.16 -19.86 -3.64
CA THR A 128 14.07 -19.19 -2.34
C THR A 128 13.56 -17.78 -2.50
N ALA A 129 14.07 -17.03 -3.48
CA ALA A 129 13.62 -15.68 -3.78
C ALA A 129 12.11 -15.65 -4.09
N ILE A 130 11.64 -16.54 -4.97
CA ILE A 130 10.22 -16.67 -5.30
C ILE A 130 9.39 -17.01 -4.06
N PHE A 131 9.83 -17.96 -3.25
CA PHE A 131 9.09 -18.35 -2.05
C PHE A 131 8.97 -17.20 -1.04
N VAL A 132 10.05 -16.46 -0.80
CA VAL A 132 10.04 -15.32 0.11
C VAL A 132 9.14 -14.20 -0.43
N THR A 133 9.21 -13.89 -1.73
CA THR A 133 8.30 -12.93 -2.37
C THR A 133 6.84 -13.36 -2.27
N LEU A 134 6.52 -14.65 -2.45
CA LEU A 134 5.15 -15.13 -2.27
C LEU A 134 4.71 -15.02 -0.79
N ALA A 135 5.63 -15.26 0.14
CA ALA A 135 5.34 -15.13 1.57
C ALA A 135 5.04 -13.68 1.97
N THR A 136 5.68 -12.67 1.37
CA THR A 136 5.29 -11.27 1.59
C THR A 136 3.88 -11.00 1.04
N GLY A 137 3.51 -11.59 -0.11
CA GLY A 137 2.14 -11.51 -0.65
C GLY A 137 1.08 -12.18 0.22
N LEU A 138 1.42 -13.21 1.01
CA LEU A 138 0.47 -13.81 1.96
C LEU A 138 0.04 -12.83 3.06
N VAL A 139 0.86 -11.84 3.40
CA VAL A 139 0.49 -10.80 4.37
C VAL A 139 -0.66 -9.94 3.84
N GLU A 140 -0.70 -9.68 2.54
CA GLU A 140 -1.83 -9.02 1.86
C GLU A 140 -3.11 -9.83 2.05
N SER A 141 -3.05 -11.15 1.85
CA SER A 141 -4.21 -12.04 2.02
C SER A 141 -4.75 -12.01 3.46
N ILE A 142 -3.87 -11.90 4.46
CA ILE A 142 -4.28 -11.70 5.85
C ILE A 142 -4.97 -10.34 6.01
N GLY A 143 -4.42 -9.28 5.43
CA GLY A 143 -5.03 -7.96 5.39
C GLY A 143 -6.43 -7.98 4.77
N VAL A 144 -6.62 -8.70 3.65
CA VAL A 144 -7.92 -8.85 2.98
C VAL A 144 -8.95 -9.45 3.93
N LEU A 145 -8.61 -10.52 4.64
CA LEU A 145 -9.51 -11.13 5.61
C LEU A 145 -9.88 -10.15 6.74
N ILE A 146 -8.90 -9.40 7.27
CA ILE A 146 -9.13 -8.40 8.30
C ILE A 146 -10.05 -7.28 7.78
N GLY A 147 -9.78 -6.74 6.59
CA GLY A 147 -10.57 -5.67 5.99
C GLY A 147 -12.00 -6.10 5.67
N ALA A 148 -12.17 -7.28 5.06
CA ALA A 148 -13.49 -7.80 4.69
C ALA A 148 -14.33 -8.12 5.93
N THR A 149 -13.74 -8.71 6.97
CA THR A 149 -14.46 -8.98 8.22
C THR A 149 -14.88 -7.69 8.92
N ALA A 150 -14.00 -6.68 8.97
CA ALA A 150 -14.31 -5.38 9.58
C ALA A 150 -15.55 -4.70 8.95
N VAL A 151 -15.70 -4.77 7.62
CA VAL A 151 -16.87 -4.23 6.91
C VAL A 151 -18.11 -5.11 7.10
N GLY A 152 -17.94 -6.43 7.15
CA GLY A 152 -19.04 -7.37 7.40
C GLY A 152 -19.80 -7.12 8.72
N PHE A 153 -19.16 -6.49 9.71
CA PHE A 153 -19.82 -6.13 10.97
C PHE A 153 -20.76 -4.92 10.85
N SER A 154 -20.49 -3.98 9.93
CA SER A 154 -21.33 -2.79 9.74
C SER A 154 -21.02 -2.08 8.43
N ALA A 155 -22.02 -1.97 7.55
CA ALA A 155 -21.94 -1.16 6.34
C ALA A 155 -21.64 0.32 6.64
N ALA A 156 -22.01 0.82 7.83
CA ALA A 156 -21.70 2.18 8.25
C ALA A 156 -20.20 2.41 8.55
N MET A 157 -19.42 1.33 8.76
CA MET A 157 -17.97 1.41 8.98
C MET A 157 -17.18 1.45 7.67
N LEU A 158 -17.80 1.12 6.54
CA LEU A 158 -17.13 1.12 5.24
C LEU A 158 -16.41 2.44 4.91
N PRO A 159 -17.05 3.63 4.92
CA PRO A 159 -16.35 4.88 4.58
C PRO A 159 -15.26 5.23 5.61
N TRP A 160 -15.39 4.78 6.86
CA TRP A 160 -14.33 4.90 7.87
C TRP A 160 -13.13 4.00 7.56
N GLY A 161 -13.38 2.75 7.17
CA GLY A 161 -12.34 1.80 6.76
C GLY A 161 -11.60 2.27 5.51
N LEU A 162 -12.32 2.74 4.49
CA LEU A 162 -11.72 3.25 3.25
C LEU A 162 -10.85 4.48 3.52
N SER A 163 -11.36 5.48 4.25
CA SER A 163 -10.60 6.69 4.58
C SER A 163 -9.39 6.40 5.48
N ALA A 164 -9.52 5.50 6.46
CA ALA A 164 -8.40 5.05 7.29
C ALA A 164 -7.33 4.31 6.49
N SER A 165 -7.70 3.37 5.62
CA SER A 165 -6.75 2.69 4.73
C SER A 165 -6.06 3.68 3.78
N GLY A 166 -6.80 4.67 3.26
CA GLY A 166 -6.22 5.75 2.45
C GLY A 166 -5.18 6.56 3.21
N GLY A 167 -5.46 6.93 4.46
CA GLY A 167 -4.50 7.63 5.31
C GLY A 167 -3.26 6.82 5.67
N ALA A 168 -3.44 5.53 5.94
CA ALA A 168 -2.35 4.58 6.18
C ALA A 168 -1.43 4.49 4.94
N MET A 169 -2.00 4.28 3.75
CA MET A 169 -1.22 4.24 2.50
C MET A 169 -0.51 5.57 2.23
N LEU A 170 -1.18 6.71 2.44
CA LEU A 170 -0.59 8.03 2.22
C LEU A 170 0.63 8.26 3.12
N TYR A 171 0.54 7.84 4.39
CA TYR A 171 1.67 7.89 5.32
C TYR A 171 2.86 7.09 4.78
N ILE A 172 2.67 5.81 4.44
CA ILE A 172 3.75 4.93 3.94
C ILE A 172 4.37 5.43 2.63
N ILE A 173 3.54 5.85 1.67
CA ILE A 173 4.00 6.41 0.40
C ILE A 173 4.94 7.60 0.67
N SER A 174 4.54 8.49 1.57
CA SER A 174 5.28 9.72 1.86
C SER A 174 6.50 9.48 2.74
N SER A 175 6.42 8.64 3.77
CA SER A 175 7.49 8.45 4.75
C SER A 175 8.57 7.49 4.27
N GLU A 176 8.24 6.60 3.32
CA GLU A 176 9.12 5.51 2.93
C GLU A 176 9.34 5.47 1.41
N MET A 177 8.28 5.25 0.62
CA MET A 177 8.46 4.97 -0.82
C MET A 177 9.02 6.14 -1.63
N ILE A 178 8.45 7.34 -1.48
CA ILE A 178 8.94 8.52 -2.20
C ILE A 178 10.39 8.82 -1.80
N PRO A 179 10.75 8.95 -0.50
CA PRO A 179 12.13 9.17 -0.11
C PRO A 179 13.09 8.10 -0.63
N GLU A 180 12.68 6.82 -0.70
CA GLU A 180 13.55 5.74 -1.16
C GLU A 180 13.83 5.78 -2.66
N THR A 181 12.79 6.01 -3.47
CA THR A 181 12.94 6.09 -4.94
C THR A 181 13.73 7.31 -5.39
N GLN A 182 13.82 8.34 -4.56
CA GLN A 182 14.58 9.58 -4.82
C GLN A 182 16.03 9.49 -4.32
N LYS A 183 16.50 8.30 -3.95
CA LYS A 183 17.90 8.04 -3.62
C LYS A 183 18.59 7.36 -4.82
N ASN A 184 19.92 7.40 -4.83
CA ASN A 184 20.77 6.66 -5.77
C ASN A 184 20.82 7.20 -7.23
N GLY A 185 20.42 8.45 -7.49
CA GLY A 185 20.67 9.11 -8.79
C GLY A 185 19.67 8.81 -9.91
N PHE A 186 18.52 8.22 -9.57
CA PHE A 186 17.43 7.92 -10.52
C PHE A 186 16.17 8.78 -10.26
N GLU A 187 16.33 9.96 -9.69
CA GLU A 187 15.24 10.84 -9.22
C GLU A 187 14.25 11.19 -10.34
N HIS A 188 14.77 11.46 -11.55
CA HIS A 188 13.94 11.79 -12.71
C HIS A 188 13.15 10.59 -13.23
N GLN A 189 13.76 9.40 -13.28
CA GLN A 189 13.11 8.16 -13.70
C GLN A 189 12.06 7.73 -12.66
N ALA A 190 12.37 7.84 -11.37
CA ALA A 190 11.43 7.61 -10.28
C ALA A 190 10.21 8.53 -10.37
N THR A 191 10.44 9.82 -10.64
CA THR A 191 9.36 10.80 -10.82
C THR A 191 8.50 10.48 -12.04
N ALA A 192 9.13 10.12 -13.18
CA ALA A 192 8.40 9.69 -14.37
C ALA A 192 7.57 8.42 -14.12
N GLY A 193 8.13 7.43 -13.42
CA GLY A 193 7.42 6.21 -13.01
C GLY A 193 6.22 6.52 -12.10
N LEU A 194 6.38 7.43 -11.14
CA LEU A 194 5.28 7.89 -10.28
C LEU A 194 4.16 8.55 -11.09
N MET A 195 4.50 9.43 -12.04
CA MET A 195 3.52 10.08 -12.91
C MET A 195 2.78 9.07 -13.80
N ILE A 196 3.51 8.13 -14.42
CA ILE A 196 2.92 7.07 -15.26
C ILE A 196 2.00 6.19 -14.43
N GLY A 197 2.43 5.74 -13.25
CA GLY A 197 1.62 4.92 -12.36
C GLY A 197 0.36 5.64 -11.87
N PHE A 198 0.46 6.93 -11.55
CA PHE A 198 -0.70 7.75 -11.18
C PHE A 198 -1.69 7.90 -12.35
N ALA A 199 -1.20 8.23 -13.55
CA ALA A 199 -2.03 8.36 -14.75
C ALA A 199 -2.69 7.04 -15.15
N MET A 200 -1.96 5.92 -15.07
CA MET A 200 -2.52 4.59 -15.31
C MET A 200 -3.66 4.29 -14.33
N MET A 201 -3.46 4.58 -13.04
CA MET A 201 -4.52 4.36 -12.05
C MET A 201 -5.75 5.24 -12.30
N MET A 202 -5.56 6.50 -12.70
CA MET A 202 -6.66 7.39 -13.09
C MET A 202 -7.45 6.83 -14.29
N ILE A 203 -6.76 6.27 -15.28
CA ILE A 203 -7.41 5.61 -16.43
C ILE A 203 -8.19 4.37 -15.99
N LEU A 204 -7.60 3.51 -15.15
CA LEU A 204 -8.24 2.31 -14.65
C LEU A 204 -9.51 2.65 -13.85
N ASP A 205 -9.40 3.61 -12.93
CA ASP A 205 -10.54 4.07 -12.12
C ASP A 205 -11.70 4.56 -13.00
N ASN A 206 -11.44 5.39 -14.01
CA ASN A 206 -12.48 5.86 -14.92
C ASN A 206 -13.01 4.75 -15.84
N ALA A 207 -12.17 3.80 -16.26
CA ALA A 207 -12.58 2.70 -17.12
C ALA A 207 -13.52 1.71 -16.41
N PHE A 208 -13.41 1.56 -15.09
CA PHE A 208 -14.24 0.66 -14.29
C PHE A 208 -15.44 1.32 -13.60
N GLN A 209 -15.56 2.65 -13.65
CA GLN A 209 -16.74 3.40 -13.18
C GLN A 209 -17.80 3.64 -14.28
N ALA A 210 -17.54 3.21 -15.52
CA ALA A 210 -18.46 3.30 -16.67
C ALA A 210 -19.33 2.05 -16.82
#